data_AF-U7UI29-F1
#
_entry.id   AF-U7UI29-F1
#
_cell.length_a   1.000
_cell.length_b   1.000
_cell.length_c   1.000
_cell.angle_alpha   90.00
_cell.angle_beta   90.00
_cell.angle_gamma   90.00
#
_symmetry.space_group_name_H-M   'P 1'
#
loop_
_entity.id
_entity.type
_entity.pdbx_description
1 polymer ?
#
loop_
_entity_poly.entity_id
_entity_poly.type
_entity_poly.pdbx_seq_one_letter_code
_entity_poly.pdbx_strand_id
1 'polypeptide(L)' 'MSQDEITVMDGGKCIYQLREVIPFLSNKFDITKHKNYKLLEDYDKRNLFDVEE' A
#
# COMPACT_ATOMS: atom_id res chain seq x y z
N MET A 1 -5.53 19.40 -5.92
CA MET A 1 -6.38 18.27 -6.32
C MET A 1 -7.77 18.51 -5.80
N SER A 2 -8.77 18.38 -6.67
CA SER A 2 -10.19 18.37 -6.28
C SER A 2 -10.55 17.06 -5.57
N GLN A 3 -11.62 17.06 -4.79
CA GLN A 3 -12.18 15.86 -4.17
C GLN A 3 -12.45 14.76 -5.22
N ASP A 4 -12.92 15.16 -6.40
CA ASP A 4 -13.21 14.26 -7.53
C ASP A 4 -11.94 13.67 -8.16
N GLU A 5 -10.82 14.39 -8.11
CA GLU A 5 -9.54 13.87 -8.63
C GLU A 5 -8.94 12.83 -7.67
N ILE A 6 -9.27 12.91 -6.38
CA ILE A 6 -8.82 11.93 -5.36
C ILE A 6 -9.59 10.61 -5.51
N THR A 7 -10.89 10.66 -5.82
CA THR A 7 -11.71 9.45 -5.99
C THR A 7 -11.40 8.69 -7.29
N VAL A 8 -10.82 9.37 -8.28
CA VAL A 8 -10.39 8.78 -9.57
C VAL A 8 -8.90 8.39 -9.56
N MET A 9 -8.20 8.57 -8.45
CA MET A 9 -6.79 8.24 -8.35
C MET A 9 -6.55 6.72 -8.55
N ASP A 10 -5.51 6.38 -9.30
CA ASP A 10 -5.08 5.00 -9.51
C ASP A 10 -4.76 4.32 -8.17
N GLY A 11 -5.31 3.12 -7.93
CA GLY A 11 -5.14 2.37 -6.68
C GLY A 11 -3.68 1.95 -6.40
N GLY A 12 -2.82 2.03 -7.42
CA GLY A 12 -1.37 1.88 -7.30
C GLY A 12 -0.63 3.12 -6.82
N LYS A 13 -1.31 4.24 -6.56
CA LYS A 13 -0.70 5.52 -6.16
C LYS A 13 -1.27 6.03 -4.84
N CYS A 14 -0.48 6.84 -4.16
CA CYS A 14 -0.82 7.43 -2.87
C CYS A 14 -0.39 8.89 -2.84
N ILE A 15 -1.11 9.70 -2.07
CA ILE A 15 -0.69 11.08 -1.76
C ILE A 15 0.23 11.01 -0.55
N TYR A 16 1.49 11.43 -0.70
CA TYR A 16 2.47 11.39 0.36
C TYR A 16 2.83 12.80 0.82
N GLN A 17 2.80 13.01 2.15
CA GLN A 17 3.13 14.28 2.78
C GLN A 17 4.35 14.11 3.69
N LEU A 18 5.46 14.74 3.30
CA LEU A 18 6.64 14.90 4.15
C LEU A 18 6.57 16.25 4.86
N ARG A 19 7.14 16.30 6.07
CA ARG A 19 7.33 17.59 6.75
C ARG A 19 8.15 18.51 5.85
N GLU A 20 7.69 19.74 5.72
CA GLU A 20 8.31 20.83 4.92
C GLU A 20 8.28 20.63 3.39
N VAL A 21 7.61 19.60 2.88
CA VAL A 21 7.48 19.36 1.42
C VAL A 21 6.01 19.44 1.02
N ILE A 22 5.76 19.99 -0.18
CA ILE A 22 4.43 19.99 -0.78
C ILE A 22 4.00 18.53 -1.03
N PRO A 23 2.76 18.14 -0.68
CA PRO A 23 2.28 16.79 -0.96
C PRO A 23 2.41 16.43 -2.44
N PHE A 24 2.86 15.21 -2.73
CA PHE A 24 3.04 14.73 -4.10
C PHE A 24 2.47 13.32 -4.27
N LEU A 25 2.26 12.94 -5.53
CA LEU A 25 1.86 11.59 -5.89
C LEU A 25 3.06 10.65 -5.84
N SER A 26 2.99 9.67 -4.96
CA SER A 26 3.95 8.58 -4.88
C SER A 26 3.33 7.29 -5.38
N ASN A 27 4.13 6.45 -6.01
CA ASN A 27 3.71 5.08 -6.29
C ASN A 27 3.67 4.27 -5.00
N LYS A 28 2.73 3.33 -4.90
CA LYS A 28 2.63 2.37 -3.81
C LYS A 28 3.87 1.49 -3.81
N PHE A 29 4.37 1.19 -2.61
CA PHE A 29 5.48 0.28 -2.46
C PHE A 29 5.07 -1.13 -2.89
N ASP A 30 5.91 -1.77 -3.70
CA ASP A 30 5.71 -3.15 -4.14
C ASP A 30 6.05 -4.11 -2.99
N ILE A 31 5.01 -4.66 -2.38
CA ILE A 31 5.10 -5.52 -1.21
C ILE A 31 5.93 -6.79 -1.47
N THR A 32 6.02 -7.25 -2.72
CA THR A 32 6.78 -8.45 -3.09
C THR A 32 8.29 -8.29 -2.85
N LYS A 33 8.78 -7.03 -2.88
CA LYS A 33 10.18 -6.68 -2.64
C LYS A 33 10.53 -6.55 -1.16
N HIS A 34 9.53 -6.60 -0.28
CA HIS A 34 9.77 -6.49 1.15
C HIS A 34 10.45 -7.75 1.70
N LYS A 35 11.43 -7.59 2.59
CA LYS A 35 12.19 -8.73 3.17
C LYS A 35 11.29 -9.75 3.89
N ASN A 36 10.17 -9.27 4.44
CA ASN A 36 9.20 -10.09 5.17
C ASN A 36 8.01 -10.53 4.32
N TYR A 37 8.01 -10.30 3.00
CA TYR A 37 6.89 -10.67 2.12
C TYR A 37 6.54 -12.17 2.23
N LYS A 38 7.54 -13.01 2.48
CA LYS A 38 7.41 -14.46 2.71
C LYS A 38 6.51 -14.86 3.88
N LEU A 39 6.13 -13.93 4.75
CA LEU A 39 5.28 -14.15 5.91
C LEU A 39 3.80 -13.82 5.63
N LEU A 40 3.47 -13.30 4.45
CA LEU A 40 2.09 -13.02 4.08
C LEU A 40 1.43 -14.25 3.46
N GLU A 41 0.10 -14.30 3.57
CA GLU A 41 -0.76 -15.25 2.87
C GLU A 41 -0.55 -15.20 1.35
N ASP A 42 -0.35 -13.99 0.79
CA ASP A 42 -0.09 -13.78 -0.64
C ASP A 42 1.13 -14.58 -1.16
N TYR A 43 2.10 -14.85 -0.28
CA TYR A 43 3.28 -15.64 -0.62
C TYR A 43 3.07 -17.14 -0.41
N ASP A 44 2.50 -17.53 0.74
CA ASP A 44 2.16 -18.91 1.06
C ASP A 44 0.85 -18.94 1.86
N LYS A 45 -0.14 -19.72 1.38
CA LYS A 45 -1.44 -19.92 2.04
C LYS A 45 -1.32 -20.50 3.45
N ARG A 46 -0.19 -21.12 3.79
CA ARG A 46 0.11 -21.57 5.16
C ARG A 46 0.28 -20.44 6.17
N ASN A 47 0.58 -19.23 5.68
CA ASN A 47 0.66 -18.02 6.50
C ASN A 47 -0.71 -17.35 6.69
N LEU A 48 -1.80 -17.98 6.24
CA LEU A 48 -3.15 -17.49 6.51
C LEU A 48 -3.30 -17.30 8.01
N PHE A 49 -3.66 -16.08 8.41
CA PHE A 49 -3.89 -15.77 9.81
C PHE A 49 -5.25 -16.33 10.20
N ASP A 50 -5.24 -17.49 10.84
CA ASP A 50 -6.45 -18.15 11.30
C ASP A 50 -6.78 -17.65 12.72
N VAL A 51 -7.85 -16.86 12.82
CA VAL A 51 -8.41 -16.41 14.11
C VAL A 51 -9.56 -17.35 14.42
N GLU A 52 -9.25 -18.59 14.78
CA GLU A 52 -10.23 -19.47 15.41
C GLU A 52 -10.42 -18.99 16.86
N GLU A 53 -11.65 -18.57 17.18
CA GLU A 53 -12.12 -18.24 18.54
C GLU A 53 -12.86 -19.43 19.16
#